data_AF-A0A559M1T5-F1
#
_entry.id   AF-A0A559M1T5-F1
#
_cell.length_a   1.000
_cell.length_b   1.000
_cell.length_c   1.000
_cell.angle_alpha   90.00
_cell.angle_beta   90.00
_cell.angle_gamma   90.00
#
_symmetry.space_group_name_H-M   'P 1'
#
loop_
_entity.id
_entity.type
_entity.pdbx_description
1 polymer ?
#
loop_
_entity_poly.entity_id
_entity_poly.type
_entity_poly.pdbx_seq_one_letter_code
_entity_poly.pdbx_strand_id
1 'polypeptide(L)'
;MSNLVRDAPLGQLIRWATNNRLLQYPEERPDFELPASYNLLLNSSGEKHPEIHRHPSAPRERTRQLSQSTDPRSSTDLTPDLEKAETQLAPDEEENATVQLTRTRSRLDTVPYTEERLEVEAELALERTQTKPIVPAKTSDGTVLVDWYTTDDPENPQNWSDKKRFVVSLIICLYTFVVYTGSAIYTSSELGVIEKFGITATDASLPLSLYVLAYGMGPLLWAPLSEIPIIGRSPVYAATMAIFVILSLPTALVNNFAGLLVLRFLQGFFGSPCLAVGAATMQDMYSLLYLPYALVAWVSAAYCGPALGPLISGFAVTAKGWRWSLWEILWAAGPIFLVMFMLLPETSTPNLLLRRAQRLRKLTGNARLQAQSEIDQKHLQPATILVDAIVKPIEITVKDPAILFVNVYTAIIYGIYYSFFEVFPLVSPP
;
A
#
# COMPACT_ATOMS: atom_id res chain seq x y z
N MET A 1 -10.90 3.32 -19.38
CA MET A 1 -9.92 2.21 -19.45
C MET A 1 -8.56 2.63 -20.01
N SER A 2 -8.47 3.53 -21.01
CA SER A 2 -7.18 3.98 -21.60
C SER A 2 -6.09 4.35 -20.60
N ASN A 3 -6.40 5.17 -19.58
CA ASN A 3 -5.41 5.58 -18.55
C ASN A 3 -4.85 4.37 -17.77
N LEU A 4 -5.70 3.38 -17.49
CA LEU A 4 -5.35 2.18 -16.73
C LEU A 4 -4.39 1.29 -17.53
N VAL A 5 -4.60 1.15 -18.85
CA VAL A 5 -3.66 0.49 -19.76
C VAL A 5 -2.38 1.30 -19.96
N ARG A 6 -2.47 2.64 -20.11
CA ARG A 6 -1.33 3.56 -20.23
C ARG A 6 -0.37 3.43 -19.06
N ASP A 7 -0.89 3.48 -17.84
CA ASP A 7 -0.11 3.52 -16.61
C ASP A 7 0.43 2.13 -16.21
N ALA A 8 -0.06 1.05 -16.85
CA ALA A 8 0.40 -0.33 -16.67
C ALA A 8 1.68 -0.65 -17.48
N PRO A 9 2.41 -1.75 -17.16
CA PRO A 9 3.68 -2.10 -17.81
C PRO A 9 3.60 -2.22 -19.33
N LEU A 10 2.55 -2.84 -19.87
CA LEU A 10 2.32 -2.90 -21.31
C LEU A 10 2.18 -1.49 -21.93
N GLY A 11 1.45 -0.59 -21.28
CA GLY A 11 1.29 0.79 -21.74
C GLY A 11 2.61 1.54 -21.79
N GLN A 12 3.46 1.40 -20.76
CA GLN A 12 4.78 2.03 -20.75
C GLN A 12 5.70 1.44 -21.83
N LEU A 13 5.63 0.14 -22.10
CA LEU A 13 6.36 -0.49 -23.22
C LEU A 13 5.88 0.01 -24.59
N ILE A 14 4.57 0.17 -24.79
CA ILE A 14 4.00 0.77 -26.01
C ILE A 14 4.45 2.23 -26.17
N ARG A 15 4.47 3.01 -25.08
CA ARG A 15 4.95 4.40 -25.10
C ARG A 15 6.42 4.48 -25.46
N TRP A 16 7.27 3.64 -24.85
CA TRP A 16 8.68 3.54 -25.18
C TRP A 16 8.90 3.15 -26.66
N ALA A 17 8.26 2.08 -27.12
CA ALA A 17 8.37 1.61 -28.50
C ALA A 17 7.86 2.61 -29.55
N THR A 18 6.93 3.49 -29.19
CA THR A 18 6.36 4.53 -30.08
C THR A 18 6.95 5.92 -29.87
N ASN A 19 8.00 6.08 -29.06
CA ASN A 19 8.58 7.37 -28.67
C ASN A 19 7.51 8.37 -28.17
N ASN A 20 6.63 7.92 -27.28
CA ASN A 20 5.51 8.66 -26.66
C ASN A 20 4.46 9.22 -27.65
N ARG A 21 4.34 8.63 -28.86
CA ARG A 21 3.28 9.01 -29.81
C ARG A 21 1.90 8.44 -29.43
N LEU A 22 1.86 7.24 -28.86
CA LEU A 22 0.62 6.64 -28.34
C LEU A 22 0.52 6.83 -26.83
N LEU A 23 -0.71 6.79 -26.31
CA LEU A 23 -1.01 6.83 -24.86
C LEU A 23 -0.36 8.02 -24.12
N GLN A 24 -0.48 9.21 -24.71
CA GLN A 24 0.09 10.46 -24.18
C GLN A 24 -0.47 10.85 -22.80
N TYR A 25 0.40 11.42 -21.98
CA TYR A 25 0.01 12.14 -20.75
C TYR A 25 -0.53 13.54 -21.08
N PRO A 26 -1.25 14.21 -20.16
CA PRO A 26 -1.72 15.58 -20.38
C PRO A 26 -0.57 16.51 -20.81
N GLU A 27 0.58 16.44 -20.13
CA GLU A 27 1.76 17.29 -20.40
C GLU A 27 2.50 16.96 -21.72
N GLU A 28 2.03 15.96 -22.48
CA GLU A 28 2.64 15.54 -23.76
C GLU A 28 1.78 15.94 -24.96
N ARG A 29 0.63 16.58 -24.73
CA ARG A 29 -0.28 17.01 -25.79
C ARG A 29 -0.03 18.49 -26.16
N PRO A 30 -0.26 18.90 -27.42
CA PRO A 30 0.00 20.26 -27.88
C PRO A 30 -0.97 21.31 -27.31
N ASP A 31 -2.10 20.89 -26.74
CA ASP A 31 -3.13 21.72 -26.10
C ASP A 31 -2.89 21.93 -24.58
N PHE A 32 -1.79 21.43 -24.02
CA PHE A 32 -1.52 21.53 -22.58
C PHE A 32 -0.96 22.89 -22.16
N GLU A 33 -1.74 23.62 -21.36
CA GLU A 33 -1.28 24.83 -20.69
C GLU A 33 -0.79 24.52 -19.26
N LEU A 34 0.37 25.08 -18.91
CA LEU A 34 0.92 24.96 -17.56
C LEU A 34 0.02 25.73 -16.55
N PRO A 35 -0.36 25.14 -15.39
CA PRO A 35 -1.20 25.83 -14.43
C PRO A 35 -0.61 27.16 -13.96
N ALA A 36 -1.47 28.17 -13.76
CA ALA A 36 -1.07 29.53 -13.44
C ALA A 36 -0.14 29.64 -12.21
N SER A 37 -0.34 28.77 -11.20
CA SER A 37 0.52 28.69 -10.01
C SER A 37 1.99 28.35 -10.34
N TYR A 38 2.22 27.41 -11.27
CA TYR A 38 3.57 27.10 -11.76
C TYR A 38 4.13 28.27 -12.58
N ASN A 39 3.37 28.87 -13.49
CA ASN A 39 3.82 30.03 -14.27
C ASN A 39 4.26 31.20 -13.38
N LEU A 40 3.50 31.51 -12.32
CA LEU A 40 3.86 32.55 -11.35
C LEU A 40 5.19 32.25 -10.62
N LEU A 41 5.43 31.00 -10.20
CA LEU A 41 6.69 30.64 -9.51
C LEU A 41 7.92 30.59 -10.43
N LEU A 42 7.71 30.24 -11.70
CA LEU A 42 8.79 30.22 -12.70
C LEU A 42 9.14 31.67 -13.14
N ASN A 43 8.15 32.56 -13.23
CA ASN A 43 8.32 33.96 -13.66
C ASN A 43 8.75 34.90 -12.52
N SER A 44 8.36 34.66 -11.26
CA SER A 44 8.79 35.42 -10.06
C SER A 44 10.28 35.25 -9.69
N SER A 45 11.11 34.85 -10.66
CA SER A 45 12.55 34.71 -10.52
C SER A 45 13.30 36.05 -10.60
N GLY A 46 12.62 37.12 -11.02
CA GLY A 46 13.20 38.47 -11.19
C GLY A 46 13.16 39.35 -9.94
N GLU A 47 12.27 39.07 -8.98
CA GLU A 47 12.05 39.94 -7.81
C GLU A 47 12.36 39.21 -6.49
N LYS A 48 13.30 39.76 -5.73
CA LYS A 48 13.55 39.36 -4.35
C LYS A 48 12.45 39.94 -3.44
N HIS A 49 11.53 39.10 -2.98
CA HIS A 49 10.61 39.42 -1.89
C HIS A 49 10.84 38.50 -0.67
N PRO A 50 10.42 38.91 0.54
CA PRO A 50 11.12 38.57 1.77
C PRO A 50 10.79 37.18 2.30
N GLU A 51 11.64 36.71 3.21
CA GLU A 51 11.50 35.45 3.91
C GLU A 51 10.15 35.35 4.65
N ILE A 52 9.41 34.27 4.39
CA ILE A 52 8.20 33.94 5.16
C ILE A 52 8.66 33.30 6.48
N HIS A 53 8.99 34.13 7.47
CA HIS A 53 9.13 33.66 8.84
C HIS A 53 7.77 33.16 9.35
N ARG A 54 7.71 31.90 9.79
CA ARG A 54 6.60 31.41 10.63
C ARG A 54 6.72 32.03 12.02
N HIS A 55 5.79 32.92 12.37
CA HIS A 55 5.52 33.32 13.75
C HIS A 55 4.00 33.37 14.01
N PRO A 56 3.55 33.32 15.28
CA PRO A 56 2.31 32.61 15.61
C PRO A 56 1.06 33.48 15.50
N SER A 57 -0.09 32.80 15.40
CA SER A 57 -1.42 33.40 15.38
C SER A 57 -1.75 34.18 16.65
N ALA A 58 -2.12 35.45 16.48
CA ALA A 58 -2.82 36.27 17.47
C ALA A 58 -4.26 36.61 16.98
N PRO A 59 -5.22 36.92 17.87
CA PRO A 59 -6.65 36.74 17.57
C PRO A 59 -7.28 37.93 16.83
N ARG A 60 -8.32 37.64 16.04
CA ARG A 60 -9.20 38.66 15.45
C ARG A 60 -10.30 39.07 16.45
N GLU A 61 -10.44 40.38 16.66
CA GLU A 61 -11.60 40.99 17.30
C GLU A 61 -12.88 40.67 16.52
N ARG A 62 -14.00 40.47 17.24
CA ARG A 62 -15.33 40.32 16.64
C ARG A 62 -16.26 41.41 17.14
N THR A 63 -16.69 42.26 16.21
CA THR A 63 -17.63 43.36 16.43
C THR A 63 -18.95 42.86 17.00
N ARG A 64 -19.45 43.50 18.07
CA ARG A 64 -20.80 43.28 18.60
C ARG A 64 -21.86 43.73 17.60
N GLN A 65 -22.85 42.89 17.34
CA GLN A 65 -24.21 43.34 17.00
C GLN A 65 -25.22 42.60 17.90
N LEU A 66 -26.33 43.29 18.18
CA LEU A 66 -27.20 43.04 19.33
C LEU A 66 -28.66 42.93 18.87
N SER A 67 -29.29 41.80 19.15
CA SER A 67 -30.75 41.57 19.03
C SER A 67 -31.07 40.33 19.87
N GLN A 68 -31.49 40.45 21.13
CA GLN A 68 -32.86 40.71 21.59
C GLN A 68 -33.91 39.71 21.08
N SER A 69 -34.21 38.68 21.88
CA SER A 69 -35.56 38.38 22.45
C SER A 69 -35.58 36.95 23.02
N THR A 70 -35.59 36.76 24.34
CA THR A 70 -36.80 36.57 25.19
C THR A 70 -37.23 35.09 25.32
N ASP A 71 -36.75 34.44 26.38
CA ASP A 71 -37.36 33.21 26.93
C ASP A 71 -38.57 33.54 27.83
N PRO A 72 -39.52 32.60 27.95
CA PRO A 72 -40.00 32.23 29.28
C PRO A 72 -40.16 30.71 29.51
N ARG A 73 -39.64 30.25 30.65
CA ARG A 73 -40.25 29.35 31.68
C ARG A 73 -41.58 28.66 31.29
N SER A 74 -41.87 27.39 31.61
CA SER A 74 -41.26 26.35 32.49
C SER A 74 -41.94 24.99 32.15
N SER A 75 -41.98 23.88 32.92
CA SER A 75 -41.70 23.51 34.33
C SER A 75 -41.58 21.96 34.47
N THR A 76 -41.32 21.46 35.70
CA THR A 76 -41.68 20.09 36.22
C THR A 76 -41.01 18.88 35.52
N ASP A 77 -40.59 17.79 36.19
CA ASP A 77 -40.74 17.39 37.60
C ASP A 77 -39.81 16.20 37.97
N LEU A 78 -39.57 15.97 39.28
CA LEU A 78 -39.20 14.69 39.94
C LEU A 78 -37.87 13.99 39.50
N THR A 79 -37.03 13.38 40.34
CA THR A 79 -37.01 13.08 41.79
C THR A 79 -35.54 12.89 42.25
N PRO A 80 -35.21 12.94 43.56
CA PRO A 80 -33.82 13.03 44.04
C PRO A 80 -33.22 11.66 44.40
N ASP A 81 -31.88 11.58 44.46
CA ASP A 81 -31.21 10.69 45.43
C ASP A 81 -29.87 11.24 45.92
N LEU A 82 -29.93 11.78 47.13
CA LEU A 82 -29.01 11.63 48.26
C LEU A 82 -27.62 11.02 48.00
N GLU A 83 -26.57 11.85 48.14
CA GLU A 83 -25.69 11.68 49.31
C GLU A 83 -25.10 13.02 49.79
N LYS A 84 -25.20 13.28 51.10
CA LYS A 84 -24.62 14.44 51.81
C LYS A 84 -23.11 14.20 51.97
N ALA A 85 -22.24 15.13 51.58
CA ALA A 85 -21.91 16.40 52.26
C ALA A 85 -21.07 16.25 53.54
N GLU A 86 -19.85 16.78 53.49
CA GLU A 86 -19.15 17.68 54.43
C GLU A 86 -17.82 18.09 53.75
N THR A 87 -17.27 19.31 53.84
CA THR A 87 -17.24 20.25 54.97
C THR A 87 -17.29 21.75 54.55
N GLN A 88 -18.18 22.47 55.24
CA GLN A 88 -18.20 23.87 55.68
C GLN A 88 -17.15 24.93 55.22
N LEU A 89 -17.68 26.01 54.65
CA LEU A 89 -17.60 27.44 55.06
C LEU A 89 -16.30 28.29 55.05
N ALA A 90 -16.46 29.41 54.33
CA ALA A 90 -16.12 30.80 54.72
C ALA A 90 -14.75 31.39 54.29
N PRO A 91 -14.65 32.73 54.13
CA PRO A 91 -13.91 33.34 53.03
C PRO A 91 -12.66 34.13 53.47
N ASP A 92 -11.72 34.32 52.56
CA ASP A 92 -10.70 35.38 52.62
C ASP A 92 -10.22 35.77 51.21
N GLU A 93 -9.51 36.90 51.13
CA GLU A 93 -9.46 37.80 49.97
C GLU A 93 -8.30 37.58 48.96
N GLU A 94 -8.52 38.15 47.77
CA GLU A 94 -7.55 38.66 46.77
C GLU A 94 -6.57 37.72 46.02
N GLU A 95 -6.86 37.60 44.72
CA GLU A 95 -5.94 37.78 43.59
C GLU A 95 -4.66 36.91 43.50
N ASN A 96 -4.70 35.83 42.70
CA ASN A 96 -3.75 35.63 41.57
C ASN A 96 -4.06 34.39 40.69
N ALA A 97 -3.91 34.56 39.37
CA ALA A 97 -3.70 33.53 38.33
C ALA A 97 -4.39 32.14 38.46
N THR A 98 -5.61 32.00 37.93
CA THR A 98 -6.18 30.67 37.62
C THR A 98 -5.44 30.00 36.46
N VAL A 99 -4.53 29.08 36.81
CA VAL A 99 -3.99 28.09 35.86
C VAL A 99 -5.14 27.18 35.40
N GLN A 100 -5.69 27.46 34.22
CA GLN A 100 -6.63 26.54 33.59
C GLN A 100 -5.89 25.27 33.15
N LEU A 101 -6.05 24.21 33.92
CA LEU A 101 -5.69 22.85 33.52
C LEU A 101 -6.59 22.43 32.35
N THR A 102 -6.14 22.70 31.12
CA THR A 102 -6.76 22.15 29.92
C THR A 102 -6.58 20.64 29.94
N ARG A 103 -7.60 19.92 30.40
CA ARG A 103 -7.66 18.46 30.33
C ARG A 103 -7.65 18.05 28.86
N THR A 104 -6.50 17.61 28.36
CA THR A 104 -6.38 17.02 27.03
C THR A 104 -7.30 15.80 26.96
N ARG A 105 -8.46 15.93 26.29
CA ARG A 105 -9.40 14.82 26.13
C ARG A 105 -8.70 13.69 25.36
N SER A 106 -8.60 12.52 25.98
CA SER A 106 -8.05 11.34 25.32
C SER A 106 -9.05 10.79 24.29
N ARG A 107 -8.55 9.95 23.38
CA ARG A 107 -9.23 9.48 22.15
C ARG A 107 -10.50 8.59 22.36
N LEU A 108 -11.13 8.59 23.52
CA LEU A 108 -12.25 7.70 23.86
C LEU A 108 -13.60 8.38 24.06
N ASP A 109 -13.68 9.72 24.10
CA ASP A 109 -14.96 10.44 24.11
C ASP A 109 -15.50 10.64 22.67
N THR A 110 -16.22 9.67 22.14
CA THR A 110 -17.09 9.90 20.97
C THR A 110 -18.34 10.66 21.41
N VAL A 111 -18.37 11.97 21.13
CA VAL A 111 -19.56 12.84 21.31
C VAL A 111 -20.78 12.22 20.60
N PRO A 112 -21.98 12.20 21.21
CA PRO A 112 -23.18 11.61 20.60
C PRO A 112 -23.49 12.17 19.21
N TYR A 113 -24.11 11.31 18.40
CA TYR A 113 -24.50 11.60 17.02
C TYR A 113 -25.83 12.38 17.02
N THR A 114 -25.75 13.69 16.75
CA THR A 114 -26.90 14.59 16.62
C THR A 114 -27.15 14.96 15.16
N GLU A 115 -28.40 15.28 14.80
CA GLU A 115 -28.77 15.67 13.43
C GLU A 115 -28.00 16.93 12.97
N GLU A 116 -27.87 17.95 13.82
CA GLU A 116 -27.04 19.14 13.53
C GLU A 116 -25.59 18.79 13.17
N ARG A 117 -25.01 17.75 13.79
CA ARG A 117 -23.66 17.29 13.46
C ARG A 117 -23.63 16.51 12.15
N LEU A 118 -24.69 15.76 11.84
CA LEU A 118 -24.86 15.08 10.55
C LEU A 118 -24.97 16.12 9.43
N GLU A 119 -25.73 17.19 9.65
CA GLU A 119 -25.84 18.33 8.74
C GLU A 119 -24.49 19.04 8.56
N VAL A 120 -23.76 19.35 9.65
CA VAL A 120 -22.41 19.94 9.55
C VAL A 120 -21.41 18.99 8.88
N GLU A 121 -21.47 17.68 9.11
CA GLU A 121 -20.64 16.69 8.42
C GLU A 121 -21.03 16.54 6.94
N ALA A 122 -22.31 16.73 6.58
CA ALA A 122 -22.81 16.77 5.21
C ALA A 122 -22.43 18.07 4.49
N GLU A 123 -22.50 19.22 5.15
CA GLU A 123 -22.02 20.51 4.65
C GLU A 123 -20.50 20.48 4.46
N LEU A 124 -19.73 19.94 5.41
CA LEU A 124 -18.30 19.71 5.25
C LEU A 124 -17.98 18.69 4.15
N ALA A 125 -18.84 17.70 3.92
CA ALA A 125 -18.70 16.80 2.76
C ALA A 125 -18.97 17.54 1.44
N LEU A 126 -19.94 18.46 1.40
CA LEU A 126 -20.26 19.30 0.24
C LEU A 126 -19.15 20.34 -0.03
N GLU A 127 -18.62 21.01 0.99
CA GLU A 127 -17.48 21.93 0.88
C GLU A 127 -16.19 21.24 0.45
N ARG A 128 -16.01 19.96 0.81
CA ARG A 128 -14.89 19.12 0.35
C ARG A 128 -14.95 18.79 -1.14
N THR A 129 -16.10 18.94 -1.80
CA THR A 129 -16.25 18.66 -3.24
C THR A 129 -15.75 19.78 -4.17
N GLN A 130 -15.35 20.95 -3.65
CA GLN A 130 -14.77 22.00 -4.51
C GLN A 130 -13.30 21.72 -4.79
N THR A 131 -12.99 21.35 -6.05
CA THR A 131 -11.64 21.15 -6.55
C THR A 131 -10.78 22.40 -6.39
N LYS A 132 -9.81 22.34 -5.46
CA LYS A 132 -8.89 23.46 -5.17
C LYS A 132 -7.57 23.27 -5.93
N PRO A 133 -7.03 24.31 -6.59
CA PRO A 133 -5.71 24.23 -7.22
C PRO A 133 -4.64 24.15 -6.13
N ILE A 134 -3.69 23.24 -6.30
CA ILE A 134 -2.56 23.11 -5.39
C ILE A 134 -1.46 24.06 -5.85
N VAL A 135 -0.92 24.83 -4.90
CA VAL A 135 0.21 25.73 -5.16
C VAL A 135 1.49 24.96 -4.84
N PRO A 136 2.35 24.65 -5.83
CA PRO A 136 3.59 23.92 -5.60
C PRO A 136 4.53 24.70 -4.67
N ALA A 137 5.22 23.98 -3.79
CA ALA A 137 6.16 24.58 -2.86
C ALA A 137 7.45 25.06 -3.57
N LYS A 138 8.11 26.07 -3.02
CA LYS A 138 9.43 26.54 -3.48
C LYS A 138 10.44 26.36 -2.36
N THR A 139 11.50 25.59 -2.61
CA THR A 139 12.61 25.38 -1.68
C THR A 139 13.48 26.64 -1.60
N SER A 140 14.25 26.80 -0.52
CA SER A 140 15.28 27.86 -0.34
C SER A 140 16.13 28.08 -1.58
N ASP A 141 16.50 26.98 -2.23
CA ASP A 141 17.44 26.93 -3.36
C ASP A 141 16.79 27.36 -4.70
N GLY A 142 15.55 27.86 -4.67
CA GLY A 142 14.79 28.28 -5.84
C GLY A 142 14.24 27.14 -6.69
N THR A 143 14.36 25.90 -6.21
CA THR A 143 13.73 24.71 -6.79
C THR A 143 12.22 24.76 -6.56
N VAL A 144 11.44 24.46 -7.59
CA VAL A 144 9.97 24.38 -7.53
C VAL A 144 9.57 22.91 -7.45
N LEU A 145 8.92 22.56 -6.35
CA LEU A 145 8.51 21.21 -6.04
C LEU A 145 7.30 20.81 -6.88
N VAL A 146 7.42 19.75 -7.66
CA VAL A 146 6.32 19.24 -8.49
C VAL A 146 5.38 18.39 -7.63
N ASP A 147 4.11 18.81 -7.60
CA ASP A 147 3.00 18.19 -6.89
C ASP A 147 1.79 18.01 -7.83
N TRP A 148 0.70 17.45 -7.31
CA TRP A 148 -0.60 17.35 -7.97
C TRP A 148 -1.12 18.73 -8.42
N TYR A 149 -1.92 18.80 -9.49
CA TYR A 149 -2.44 20.08 -9.99
C TYR A 149 -3.62 20.60 -9.16
N THR A 150 -4.45 19.68 -8.68
CA THR A 150 -5.65 19.97 -7.89
C THR A 150 -5.87 18.91 -6.81
N THR A 151 -6.74 19.18 -5.85
CA THR A 151 -7.18 18.20 -4.84
C THR A 151 -7.69 16.90 -5.44
N ASP A 152 -8.33 16.96 -6.62
CA ASP A 152 -9.00 15.84 -7.30
C ASP A 152 -8.21 15.35 -8.54
N ASP A 153 -6.89 15.56 -8.57
CA ASP A 153 -6.02 15.16 -9.68
C ASP A 153 -6.17 13.65 -9.99
N PRO A 154 -6.55 13.25 -11.21
CA PRO A 154 -6.87 11.86 -11.56
C PRO A 154 -5.62 10.97 -11.67
N GLU A 155 -4.41 11.52 -11.62
CA GLU A 155 -3.19 10.72 -11.53
C GLU A 155 -2.88 10.28 -10.09
N ASN A 156 -3.40 10.97 -9.07
CA ASN A 156 -3.30 10.56 -7.67
C ASN A 156 -4.13 9.28 -7.42
N PRO A 157 -3.54 8.17 -6.93
CA PRO A 157 -4.26 6.92 -6.69
C PRO A 157 -5.39 7.01 -5.67
N GLN A 158 -5.33 7.94 -4.72
CA GLN A 158 -6.41 8.14 -3.74
C GLN A 158 -7.68 8.73 -4.37
N ASN A 159 -7.53 9.44 -5.50
CA ASN A 159 -8.61 10.08 -6.25
C ASN A 159 -9.18 9.17 -7.36
N TRP A 160 -8.69 7.93 -7.48
CA TRP A 160 -9.20 6.99 -8.48
C TRP A 160 -10.64 6.56 -8.15
N SER A 161 -11.46 6.45 -9.19
CA SER A 161 -12.82 5.92 -9.04
C SER A 161 -12.82 4.49 -8.48
N ASP A 162 -13.87 4.15 -7.74
CA ASP A 162 -13.99 2.85 -7.04
C ASP A 162 -13.81 1.66 -7.97
N LYS A 163 -14.27 1.77 -9.22
CA LYS A 163 -14.06 0.75 -10.26
C LYS A 163 -12.58 0.54 -10.58
N LYS A 164 -11.77 1.61 -10.67
CA LYS A 164 -10.32 1.49 -10.89
C LYS A 164 -9.63 0.90 -9.66
N ARG A 165 -9.94 1.40 -8.46
CA ARG A 165 -9.39 0.87 -7.19
C ARG A 165 -9.73 -0.62 -7.02
N PHE A 166 -10.99 -1.00 -7.19
CA PHE A 166 -11.44 -2.39 -7.11
C PHE A 166 -10.73 -3.31 -8.10
N VAL A 167 -10.56 -2.91 -9.37
CA VAL A 167 -9.83 -3.72 -10.36
C VAL A 167 -8.37 -3.93 -9.95
N VAL A 168 -7.68 -2.88 -9.49
CA VAL A 168 -6.29 -2.99 -9.02
C VAL A 168 -6.20 -3.88 -7.78
N SER A 169 -7.06 -3.66 -6.79
CA SER A 169 -7.14 -4.49 -5.58
C SER A 169 -7.41 -5.96 -5.91
N LEU A 170 -8.34 -6.25 -6.83
CA LEU A 170 -8.67 -7.61 -7.27
C LEU A 170 -7.48 -8.29 -7.95
N ILE A 171 -6.73 -7.58 -8.80
CA ILE A 171 -5.51 -8.11 -9.43
C ILE A 171 -4.46 -8.48 -8.36
N ILE A 172 -4.22 -7.59 -7.38
CA ILE A 172 -3.30 -7.86 -6.27
C ILE A 172 -3.79 -9.04 -5.41
N CYS A 173 -5.08 -9.13 -5.11
CA CYS A 173 -5.66 -10.26 -4.37
C CYS A 173 -5.51 -11.59 -5.14
N LEU A 174 -5.79 -11.62 -6.45
CA LEU A 174 -5.64 -12.82 -7.28
C LEU A 174 -4.17 -13.24 -7.42
N TYR A 175 -3.26 -12.28 -7.59
CA TYR A 175 -1.81 -12.53 -7.59
C TYR A 175 -1.34 -13.11 -6.25
N THR A 176 -1.76 -12.50 -5.14
CA THR A 176 -1.48 -12.99 -3.78
C THR A 176 -2.01 -14.41 -3.60
N PHE A 177 -3.29 -14.64 -3.94
CA PHE A 177 -3.93 -15.94 -3.87
C PHE A 177 -3.14 -17.01 -4.62
N VAL A 178 -2.74 -16.78 -5.88
CA VAL A 178 -2.02 -17.80 -6.67
C VAL A 178 -0.60 -18.06 -6.19
N VAL A 179 0.13 -17.05 -5.71
CA VAL A 179 1.45 -17.28 -5.08
C VAL A 179 1.30 -18.11 -3.79
N TYR A 180 0.33 -17.78 -2.95
CA TYR A 180 0.08 -18.51 -1.72
C TYR A 180 -0.44 -19.94 -1.98
N THR A 181 -1.37 -20.12 -2.93
CA THR A 181 -1.79 -21.45 -3.41
C THR A 181 -0.58 -22.24 -3.92
N GLY A 182 0.32 -21.57 -4.64
CA GLY A 182 1.56 -22.14 -5.19
C GLY A 182 2.51 -22.73 -4.15
N SER A 183 2.40 -22.39 -2.86
CA SER A 183 3.15 -23.08 -1.81
C SER A 183 2.56 -24.49 -1.59
N ALA A 184 1.35 -24.57 -1.03
CA ALA A 184 0.74 -25.80 -0.51
C ALA A 184 0.12 -26.72 -1.56
N ILE A 185 -0.17 -26.26 -2.78
CA ILE A 185 -0.67 -27.11 -3.89
C ILE A 185 0.28 -28.28 -4.22
N TYR A 186 1.55 -28.16 -3.84
CA TYR A 186 2.53 -29.24 -3.98
C TYR A 186 2.24 -30.45 -3.07
N THR A 187 1.62 -30.30 -1.89
CA THR A 187 1.59 -31.39 -0.88
C THR A 187 0.84 -32.64 -1.34
N SER A 188 -0.23 -32.49 -2.12
CA SER A 188 -0.94 -33.61 -2.75
C SER A 188 -0.06 -34.47 -3.68
N SER A 189 1.15 -34.00 -4.01
CA SER A 189 2.10 -34.61 -4.95
C SER A 189 3.20 -35.42 -4.27
N GLU A 190 3.36 -35.27 -2.95
CA GLU A 190 4.50 -35.80 -2.20
C GLU A 190 4.64 -37.32 -2.34
N LEU A 191 3.54 -38.07 -2.23
CA LEU A 191 3.55 -39.53 -2.42
C LEU A 191 4.13 -39.95 -3.78
N GLY A 192 3.74 -39.28 -4.86
CA GLY A 192 4.27 -39.56 -6.19
C GLY A 192 5.70 -39.04 -6.41
N VAL A 193 6.17 -38.07 -5.61
CA VAL A 193 7.58 -37.64 -5.58
C VAL A 193 8.44 -38.67 -4.82
N ILE A 194 7.96 -39.19 -3.69
CA ILE A 194 8.55 -40.30 -2.92
C ILE A 194 8.72 -41.50 -3.84
N GLU A 195 7.65 -41.96 -4.50
CA GLU A 195 7.69 -43.08 -5.46
C GLU A 195 8.64 -42.82 -6.63
N LYS A 196 8.64 -41.60 -7.18
CA LYS A 196 9.41 -41.27 -8.38
C LYS A 196 10.92 -41.19 -8.14
N PHE A 197 11.34 -40.76 -6.96
CA PHE A 197 12.74 -40.49 -6.63
C PHE A 197 13.33 -41.42 -5.57
N GLY A 198 12.52 -42.25 -4.89
CA GLY A 198 12.98 -43.19 -3.85
C GLY A 198 13.48 -42.50 -2.59
N ILE A 199 12.90 -41.34 -2.25
CA ILE A 199 13.30 -40.48 -1.12
C ILE A 199 12.41 -40.69 0.11
N THR A 200 12.79 -40.15 1.26
CA THR A 200 11.94 -40.21 2.47
C THR A 200 10.81 -39.18 2.42
N ALA A 201 9.78 -39.36 3.25
CA ALA A 201 8.73 -38.34 3.41
C ALA A 201 9.28 -37.00 3.93
N THR A 202 10.30 -37.03 4.80
CA THR A 202 10.98 -35.83 5.29
C THR A 202 11.74 -35.09 4.18
N ASP A 203 12.29 -35.80 3.20
CA ASP A 203 12.87 -35.17 2.02
C ASP A 203 11.76 -34.58 1.14
N ALA A 204 10.66 -35.32 0.95
CA ALA A 204 9.58 -34.95 0.04
C ALA A 204 8.85 -33.65 0.41
N SER A 205 8.92 -33.18 1.67
CA SER A 205 8.38 -31.90 2.14
C SER A 205 9.34 -30.71 2.02
N LEU A 206 10.63 -30.95 1.73
CA LEU A 206 11.60 -29.87 1.46
C LEU A 206 11.17 -28.92 0.33
N PRO A 207 10.52 -29.35 -0.78
CA PRO A 207 10.00 -28.46 -1.82
C PRO A 207 8.86 -27.53 -1.37
N LEU A 208 8.09 -27.87 -0.33
CA LEU A 208 7.18 -26.93 0.33
C LEU A 208 8.00 -25.96 1.19
N SER A 209 8.82 -26.50 2.08
CA SER A 209 9.62 -25.75 3.06
C SER A 209 10.53 -24.70 2.40
N LEU A 210 11.20 -25.04 1.30
CA LEU A 210 12.06 -24.12 0.54
C LEU A 210 11.27 -23.05 -0.19
N TYR A 211 10.07 -23.34 -0.69
CA TYR A 211 9.19 -22.33 -1.28
C TYR A 211 8.74 -21.32 -0.21
N VAL A 212 8.36 -21.81 0.98
CA VAL A 212 7.96 -20.98 2.13
C VAL A 212 9.11 -20.10 2.62
N LEU A 213 10.29 -20.68 2.80
CA LEU A 213 11.52 -19.96 3.15
C LEU A 213 11.83 -18.87 2.12
N ALA A 214 11.80 -19.22 0.83
CA ALA A 214 12.14 -18.30 -0.24
C ALA A 214 11.15 -17.15 -0.40
N TYR A 215 9.84 -17.39 -0.26
CA TYR A 215 8.87 -16.29 -0.27
C TYR A 215 8.95 -15.45 1.01
N GLY A 216 9.43 -15.99 2.14
CA GLY A 216 9.74 -15.21 3.33
C GLY A 216 10.97 -14.30 3.15
N MET A 217 11.96 -14.76 2.38
CA MET A 217 13.20 -14.01 2.12
C MET A 217 13.06 -12.97 1.00
N GLY A 218 12.35 -13.28 -0.09
CA GLY A 218 12.22 -12.39 -1.26
C GLY A 218 11.76 -10.96 -0.96
N PRO A 219 10.77 -10.70 -0.07
CA PRO A 219 10.30 -9.35 0.23
C PRO A 219 11.38 -8.45 0.82
N LEU A 220 12.40 -9.01 1.48
CA LEU A 220 13.56 -8.27 1.99
C LEU A 220 14.33 -7.58 0.86
N LEU A 221 14.32 -8.13 -0.36
CA LEU A 221 14.89 -7.49 -1.55
C LEU A 221 13.84 -6.66 -2.31
N TRP A 222 12.67 -7.26 -2.58
CA TRP A 222 11.72 -6.68 -3.52
C TRP A 222 10.91 -5.50 -2.96
N ALA A 223 10.62 -5.46 -1.66
CA ALA A 223 9.89 -4.35 -1.07
C ALA A 223 10.73 -3.06 -1.10
N PRO A 224 11.99 -3.04 -0.62
CA PRO A 224 12.94 -1.95 -0.87
C PRO A 224 12.99 -1.49 -2.32
N LEU A 225 13.13 -2.43 -3.26
CA LEU A 225 13.25 -2.12 -4.68
C LEU A 225 12.00 -1.42 -5.24
N SER A 226 10.82 -1.78 -4.73
CA SER A 226 9.53 -1.18 -5.13
C SER A 226 9.31 0.26 -4.64
N GLU A 227 9.97 0.64 -3.53
CA GLU A 227 9.92 2.01 -2.98
C GLU A 227 10.90 2.96 -3.69
N ILE A 228 11.84 2.44 -4.50
CA ILE A 228 12.74 3.30 -5.28
C ILE A 228 11.90 4.03 -6.35
N PRO A 229 11.79 5.38 -6.32
CA PRO A 229 10.86 6.14 -7.16
C PRO A 229 11.12 6.05 -8.66
N ILE A 230 12.34 5.70 -9.10
CA ILE A 230 12.59 5.45 -10.53
C ILE A 230 12.07 4.08 -11.01
N ILE A 231 11.93 3.11 -10.09
CA ILE A 231 11.45 1.76 -10.35
C ILE A 231 9.93 1.73 -10.14
N GLY A 232 9.44 2.02 -8.93
CA GLY A 232 8.04 1.91 -8.55
C GLY A 232 7.57 0.48 -8.31
N ARG A 233 6.28 0.31 -7.96
CA ARG A 233 5.71 -0.98 -7.58
C ARG A 233 5.37 -1.86 -8.78
N SER A 234 4.74 -1.28 -9.80
CA SER A 234 4.18 -2.04 -10.92
C SER A 234 5.26 -2.78 -11.73
N PRO A 235 6.43 -2.18 -12.05
CA PRO A 235 7.51 -2.90 -12.73
C PRO A 235 8.11 -4.04 -11.91
N VAL A 236 8.20 -3.92 -10.58
CA VAL A 236 8.69 -5.02 -9.71
C VAL A 236 7.73 -6.20 -9.80
N TYR A 237 6.42 -5.98 -9.61
CA TYR A 237 5.42 -7.03 -9.75
C TYR A 237 5.49 -7.72 -11.12
N ALA A 238 5.53 -6.95 -12.21
CA ALA A 238 5.57 -7.49 -13.55
C ALA A 238 6.84 -8.31 -13.82
N ALA A 239 8.01 -7.82 -13.41
CA ALA A 239 9.27 -8.50 -13.62
C ALA A 239 9.36 -9.82 -12.84
N THR A 240 9.03 -9.83 -11.54
CA THR A 240 9.16 -11.04 -10.74
C THR A 240 8.07 -12.07 -11.08
N MET A 241 6.84 -11.64 -11.36
CA MET A 241 5.76 -12.54 -11.78
C MET A 241 6.02 -13.14 -13.18
N ALA A 242 6.64 -12.40 -14.10
CA ALA A 242 7.10 -12.97 -15.37
C ALA A 242 8.11 -14.11 -15.12
N ILE A 243 9.08 -13.90 -14.23
CA ILE A 243 10.06 -14.92 -13.86
C ILE A 243 9.37 -16.11 -13.15
N PHE A 244 8.39 -15.87 -12.28
CA PHE A 244 7.59 -16.91 -11.63
C PHE A 244 6.87 -17.81 -12.64
N VAL A 245 6.20 -17.22 -13.63
CA VAL A 245 5.51 -17.95 -14.72
C VAL A 245 6.52 -18.74 -15.55
N ILE A 246 7.66 -18.13 -15.92
CA ILE A 246 8.73 -18.79 -16.67
C ILE A 246 9.31 -19.99 -15.90
N LEU A 247 9.54 -19.85 -14.59
CA LEU A 247 10.06 -20.91 -13.71
C LEU A 247 9.05 -22.04 -13.46
N SER A 248 7.75 -21.76 -13.57
CA SER A 248 6.72 -22.78 -13.34
C SER A 248 6.74 -23.90 -14.40
N LEU A 249 7.12 -23.57 -15.65
CA LEU A 249 7.28 -24.55 -16.73
C LEU A 249 8.39 -25.60 -16.48
N PRO A 250 9.67 -25.23 -16.23
CA PRO A 250 10.71 -26.21 -15.89
C PRO A 250 10.43 -26.91 -14.56
N THR A 251 9.74 -26.27 -13.60
CA THR A 251 9.35 -26.94 -12.34
C THR A 251 8.45 -28.13 -12.60
N ALA A 252 7.41 -27.97 -13.43
CA ALA A 252 6.52 -29.08 -13.79
C ALA A 252 7.21 -30.18 -14.63
N LEU A 253 8.27 -29.83 -15.38
CA LEU A 253 9.00 -30.73 -16.27
C LEU A 253 10.24 -31.39 -15.64
N VAL A 254 10.68 -30.97 -14.46
CA VAL A 254 11.94 -31.43 -13.86
C VAL A 254 11.92 -32.93 -13.57
N ASN A 255 13.04 -33.61 -13.82
CA ASN A 255 13.19 -35.07 -13.69
C ASN A 255 14.28 -35.47 -12.67
N ASN A 256 14.69 -34.55 -11.80
CA ASN A 256 15.59 -34.83 -10.69
C ASN A 256 15.17 -34.00 -9.46
N PHE A 257 15.37 -34.57 -8.26
CA PHE A 257 14.86 -33.99 -7.02
C PHE A 257 15.60 -32.68 -6.62
N ALA A 258 16.91 -32.61 -6.78
CA ALA A 258 17.68 -31.39 -6.49
C ALA A 258 17.23 -30.19 -7.35
N GLY A 259 16.93 -30.42 -8.63
CA GLY A 259 16.36 -29.41 -9.52
C GLY A 259 14.96 -28.96 -9.09
N LEU A 260 14.12 -29.87 -8.59
CA LEU A 260 12.82 -29.51 -8.01
C LEU A 260 13.00 -28.57 -6.81
N LEU A 261 13.93 -28.87 -5.89
CA LEU A 261 14.24 -28.02 -4.74
C LEU A 261 14.68 -26.61 -5.15
N VAL A 262 15.64 -26.49 -6.07
CA VAL A 262 16.14 -25.19 -6.56
C VAL A 262 15.05 -24.40 -7.27
N LEU A 263 14.27 -25.04 -8.14
CA LEU A 263 13.20 -24.37 -8.89
C LEU A 263 12.07 -23.90 -7.96
N ARG A 264 11.71 -24.69 -6.94
CA ARG A 264 10.72 -24.33 -5.93
C ARG A 264 11.17 -23.18 -5.03
N PHE A 265 12.43 -23.15 -4.63
CA PHE A 265 13.03 -21.99 -3.97
C PHE A 265 12.94 -20.74 -4.85
N LEU A 266 13.37 -20.82 -6.12
CA LEU A 266 13.33 -19.66 -7.02
C LEU A 266 11.88 -19.19 -7.30
N GLN A 267 10.92 -20.10 -7.47
CA GLN A 267 9.50 -19.74 -7.57
C GLN A 267 9.04 -18.98 -6.33
N GLY A 268 9.30 -19.48 -5.12
CA GLY A 268 8.93 -18.77 -3.89
C GLY A 268 9.55 -17.37 -3.82
N PHE A 269 10.85 -17.25 -4.15
CA PHE A 269 11.58 -15.98 -4.14
C PHE A 269 11.03 -14.93 -5.12
N PHE A 270 10.65 -15.33 -6.34
CA PHE A 270 10.11 -14.40 -7.35
C PHE A 270 8.59 -14.19 -7.25
N GLY A 271 7.84 -15.11 -6.63
CA GLY A 271 6.42 -14.91 -6.33
C GLY A 271 6.20 -13.94 -5.15
N SER A 272 7.19 -13.75 -4.29
CA SER A 272 7.02 -13.10 -2.99
C SER A 272 6.56 -11.62 -2.95
N PRO A 273 6.71 -10.76 -3.98
CA PRO A 273 6.38 -9.33 -3.82
C PRO A 273 4.94 -9.03 -3.41
N CYS A 274 3.99 -9.93 -3.66
CA CYS A 274 2.62 -9.79 -3.14
C CYS A 274 2.58 -9.60 -1.61
N LEU A 275 3.46 -10.26 -0.85
CA LEU A 275 3.43 -10.29 0.61
C LEU A 275 3.67 -8.94 1.29
N ALA A 276 4.56 -8.11 0.74
CA ALA A 276 4.93 -6.84 1.35
C ALA A 276 4.46 -5.64 0.53
N VAL A 277 4.65 -5.69 -0.79
CA VAL A 277 4.27 -4.59 -1.68
C VAL A 277 2.73 -4.50 -1.79
N GLY A 278 2.01 -5.63 -1.61
CA GLY A 278 0.55 -5.69 -1.72
C GLY A 278 -0.17 -4.75 -0.74
N ALA A 279 0.19 -4.81 0.54
CA ALA A 279 -0.33 -3.91 1.56
C ALA A 279 -0.03 -2.44 1.25
N ALA A 280 1.18 -2.15 0.76
CA ALA A 280 1.59 -0.79 0.41
C ALA A 280 0.85 -0.26 -0.84
N THR A 281 0.54 -1.11 -1.83
CA THR A 281 -0.35 -0.77 -2.96
C THR A 281 -1.77 -0.44 -2.49
N MET A 282 -2.30 -1.12 -1.47
CA MET A 282 -3.59 -0.74 -0.86
C MET A 282 -3.50 0.61 -0.15
N GLN A 283 -2.42 0.86 0.59
CA GLN A 283 -2.16 2.12 1.29
C GLN A 283 -2.02 3.32 0.34
N ASP A 284 -1.47 3.13 -0.86
CA ASP A 284 -1.41 4.18 -1.88
C ASP A 284 -2.81 4.60 -2.39
N MET A 285 -3.77 3.66 -2.46
CA MET A 285 -5.09 3.85 -3.10
C MET A 285 -6.24 4.20 -2.14
N TYR A 286 -6.19 3.76 -0.89
CA TYR A 286 -7.27 3.91 0.08
C TYR A 286 -6.87 4.87 1.19
N SER A 287 -7.79 5.78 1.55
CA SER A 287 -7.63 6.63 2.72
C SER A 287 -7.62 5.78 4.00
N LEU A 288 -7.04 6.31 5.08
CA LEU A 288 -6.89 5.61 6.37
C LEU A 288 -8.20 5.06 6.95
N LEU A 289 -9.36 5.61 6.57
CA LEU A 289 -10.69 5.13 6.97
C LEU A 289 -11.09 3.83 6.26
N TYR A 290 -10.74 3.68 4.98
CA TYR A 290 -11.14 2.53 4.15
C TYR A 290 -10.02 1.48 4.01
N LEU A 291 -8.77 1.85 4.26
CA LEU A 291 -7.61 0.98 4.18
C LEU A 291 -7.77 -0.36 4.96
N PRO A 292 -8.34 -0.41 6.19
CA PRO A 292 -8.51 -1.67 6.90
C PRO A 292 -9.35 -2.70 6.13
N TYR A 293 -10.41 -2.27 5.44
CA TYR A 293 -11.26 -3.17 4.65
C TYR A 293 -10.52 -3.74 3.43
N ALA A 294 -9.71 -2.91 2.76
CA ALA A 294 -8.87 -3.36 1.64
C ALA A 294 -7.80 -4.37 2.11
N LEU A 295 -7.16 -4.10 3.25
CA LEU A 295 -6.19 -5.02 3.87
C LEU A 295 -6.85 -6.33 4.31
N VAL A 296 -8.04 -6.32 4.91
CA VAL A 296 -8.77 -7.55 5.27
C VAL A 296 -9.08 -8.39 4.03
N ALA A 297 -9.57 -7.78 2.94
CA ALA A 297 -9.84 -8.52 1.70
C ALA A 297 -8.58 -9.15 1.09
N TRP A 298 -7.44 -8.44 1.14
CA TRP A 298 -6.15 -8.94 0.68
C TRP A 298 -5.58 -10.06 1.58
N VAL A 299 -5.68 -9.91 2.90
CA VAL A 299 -5.29 -10.95 3.87
C VAL A 299 -6.18 -12.18 3.72
N SER A 300 -7.49 -12.03 3.49
CA SER A 300 -8.37 -13.17 3.18
C SER A 300 -7.90 -13.93 1.94
N ALA A 301 -7.50 -13.24 0.86
CA ALA A 301 -6.92 -13.89 -0.32
C ALA A 301 -5.61 -14.65 -0.01
N ALA A 302 -4.75 -14.07 0.84
CA ALA A 302 -3.52 -14.72 1.30
C ALA A 302 -3.78 -16.01 2.11
N TYR A 303 -4.73 -15.99 3.06
CA TYR A 303 -5.05 -17.18 3.89
C TYR A 303 -5.91 -18.23 3.17
N CYS A 304 -6.72 -17.84 2.19
CA CYS A 304 -7.48 -18.80 1.38
C CYS A 304 -6.58 -19.58 0.41
N GLY A 305 -5.47 -19.00 -0.05
CA GLY A 305 -4.57 -19.62 -1.03
C GLY A 305 -4.07 -21.02 -0.63
N PRO A 306 -3.33 -21.16 0.48
CA PRO A 306 -2.71 -22.44 0.85
C PRO A 306 -3.77 -23.46 1.28
N ALA A 307 -4.87 -23.00 1.90
CA ALA A 307 -6.01 -23.84 2.26
C ALA A 307 -6.71 -24.48 1.04
N LEU A 308 -6.80 -23.75 -0.09
CA LEU A 308 -7.42 -24.26 -1.31
C LEU A 308 -6.46 -25.02 -2.24
N GLY A 309 -5.14 -24.86 -2.08
CA GLY A 309 -4.13 -25.57 -2.89
C GLY A 309 -4.30 -27.08 -2.92
N PRO A 310 -4.20 -27.80 -1.77
CA PRO A 310 -4.36 -29.24 -1.72
C PRO A 310 -5.74 -29.72 -2.21
N LEU A 311 -6.79 -28.92 -2.00
CA LEU A 311 -8.15 -29.23 -2.47
C LEU A 311 -8.26 -29.21 -3.99
N ILE A 312 -7.60 -28.24 -4.66
CA ILE A 312 -7.56 -28.14 -6.12
C ILE A 312 -6.75 -29.31 -6.70
N SER A 313 -5.51 -29.51 -6.19
CA SER A 313 -4.59 -30.50 -6.74
C SER A 313 -4.96 -31.95 -6.44
N GLY A 314 -5.65 -32.24 -5.34
CA GLY A 314 -5.97 -33.63 -4.94
C GLY A 314 -6.71 -34.43 -6.01
N PHE A 315 -7.73 -33.83 -6.65
CA PHE A 315 -8.48 -34.46 -7.74
C PHE A 315 -7.65 -34.71 -9.00
N ALA A 316 -6.65 -33.86 -9.24
CA ALA A 316 -5.95 -33.80 -10.50
C ALA A 316 -4.64 -34.59 -10.47
N VAL A 317 -3.94 -34.60 -9.33
CA VAL A 317 -2.80 -35.48 -9.05
C VAL A 317 -3.23 -36.95 -9.04
N THR A 318 -4.37 -37.29 -8.46
CA THR A 318 -4.91 -38.66 -8.50
C THR A 318 -5.24 -39.13 -9.93
N ALA A 319 -5.68 -38.22 -10.81
CA ALA A 319 -6.05 -38.54 -12.19
C ALA A 319 -4.90 -38.45 -13.22
N LYS A 320 -3.86 -37.64 -12.97
CA LYS A 320 -2.78 -37.31 -13.93
C LYS A 320 -1.36 -37.50 -13.39
N GLY A 321 -1.20 -37.83 -12.11
CA GLY A 321 0.08 -38.00 -11.42
C GLY A 321 0.64 -36.72 -10.82
N TRP A 322 1.67 -36.87 -9.98
CA TRP A 322 2.22 -35.83 -9.10
C TRP A 322 2.63 -34.51 -9.76
N ARG A 323 2.94 -34.51 -11.06
CA ARG A 323 3.32 -33.29 -11.78
C ARG A 323 2.16 -32.32 -11.98
N TRP A 324 0.92 -32.76 -11.86
CA TRP A 324 -0.22 -31.96 -12.29
C TRP A 324 -0.46 -30.72 -11.43
N SER A 325 -0.23 -30.81 -10.12
CA SER A 325 -0.21 -29.66 -9.20
C SER A 325 0.69 -28.50 -9.68
N LEU A 326 1.83 -28.83 -10.28
CA LEU A 326 2.80 -27.86 -10.79
C LEU A 326 2.34 -27.21 -12.10
N TRP A 327 1.54 -27.93 -12.91
CA TRP A 327 0.87 -27.38 -14.09
C TRP A 327 -0.27 -26.43 -13.71
N GLU A 328 -0.99 -26.72 -12.63
CA GLU A 328 -2.06 -25.85 -12.10
C GLU A 328 -1.52 -24.48 -11.67
N ILE A 329 -0.32 -24.43 -11.06
CA ILE A 329 0.39 -23.16 -10.79
C ILE A 329 0.57 -22.36 -12.08
N LEU A 330 1.07 -22.99 -13.15
CA LEU A 330 1.29 -22.30 -14.44
C LEU A 330 -0.02 -21.82 -15.07
N TRP A 331 -1.08 -22.64 -15.00
CA TRP A 331 -2.41 -22.33 -15.54
C TRP A 331 -3.10 -21.19 -14.78
N ALA A 332 -2.88 -21.07 -13.47
CA ALA A 332 -3.40 -19.98 -12.66
C ALA A 332 -2.55 -18.70 -12.80
N ALA A 333 -1.23 -18.83 -12.78
CA ALA A 333 -0.30 -17.70 -12.80
C ALA A 333 -0.21 -17.01 -14.16
N GLY A 334 -0.23 -17.76 -15.27
CA GLY A 334 -0.11 -17.21 -16.63
C GLY A 334 -1.18 -16.16 -16.97
N PRO A 335 -2.48 -16.46 -16.84
CA PRO A 335 -3.56 -15.50 -17.09
C PRO A 335 -3.51 -14.28 -16.16
N ILE A 336 -3.20 -14.49 -14.87
CA ILE A 336 -3.08 -13.38 -13.91
C ILE A 336 -1.90 -12.48 -14.26
N PHE A 337 -0.76 -13.04 -14.66
CA PHE A 337 0.37 -12.28 -15.15
C PHE A 337 0.00 -11.43 -16.37
N LEU A 338 -0.71 -11.99 -17.35
CA LEU A 338 -1.17 -11.24 -18.52
C LEU A 338 -2.11 -10.09 -18.14
N VAL A 339 -3.11 -10.35 -17.29
CA VAL A 339 -4.04 -9.34 -16.77
C VAL A 339 -3.27 -8.24 -16.02
N MET A 340 -2.34 -8.61 -15.13
CA MET A 340 -1.54 -7.68 -14.36
C MET A 340 -0.61 -6.82 -15.25
N PHE A 341 0.06 -7.43 -16.23
CA PHE A 341 0.93 -6.75 -17.18
C PHE A 341 0.17 -5.73 -18.05
N MET A 342 -1.11 -5.98 -18.33
CA MET A 342 -1.99 -5.09 -19.11
C MET A 342 -2.72 -4.05 -18.26
N LEU A 343 -3.03 -4.35 -16.99
CA LEU A 343 -4.02 -3.62 -16.18
C LEU A 343 -3.57 -3.26 -14.75
N LEU A 344 -2.29 -3.46 -14.37
CA LEU A 344 -1.77 -2.99 -13.08
C LEU A 344 -1.02 -1.65 -13.22
N PRO A 345 -1.68 -0.49 -13.04
CA PRO A 345 -1.01 0.81 -13.09
C PRO A 345 -0.03 0.99 -11.93
N GLU A 346 0.90 1.93 -12.08
CA GLU A 346 1.72 2.39 -10.96
C GLU A 346 0.88 3.10 -9.88
N THR A 347 1.17 2.82 -8.60
CA THR A 347 0.51 3.45 -7.44
C THR A 347 1.46 4.27 -6.57
N SER A 348 2.78 4.11 -6.71
CA SER A 348 3.74 4.87 -5.90
C SER A 348 3.67 6.38 -6.22
N THR A 349 3.14 7.18 -5.30
CA THR A 349 3.10 8.66 -5.40
C THR A 349 4.48 9.26 -5.70
N PRO A 350 5.58 8.88 -5.00
CA PRO A 350 6.93 9.34 -5.33
C PRO A 350 7.37 9.08 -6.78
N ASN A 351 6.95 7.95 -7.37
CA ASN A 351 7.23 7.59 -8.76
C ASN A 351 6.38 8.40 -9.75
N LEU A 352 5.08 8.53 -9.48
CA LEU A 352 4.15 9.29 -10.32
C LEU A 352 4.56 10.77 -10.42
N LEU A 353 4.88 11.40 -9.29
CA LEU A 353 5.37 12.79 -9.25
C LEU A 353 6.76 12.95 -9.89
N LEU A 354 7.67 11.98 -9.74
CA LEU A 354 8.95 11.96 -10.47
C LEU A 354 8.73 11.95 -11.98
N ARG A 355 7.88 11.04 -12.48
CA ARG A 355 7.54 10.95 -13.92
C ARG A 355 6.90 12.26 -14.40
N ARG A 356 6.03 12.89 -13.62
CA ARG A 356 5.46 14.22 -13.93
C ARG A 356 6.51 15.31 -13.99
N ALA A 357 7.42 15.40 -13.02
CA ALA A 357 8.51 16.37 -13.00
C ALA A 357 9.45 16.22 -14.21
N GLN A 358 9.67 15.00 -14.69
CA GLN A 358 10.41 14.74 -15.93
C GLN A 358 9.66 15.23 -17.18
N ARG A 359 8.34 15.04 -17.25
CA ARG A 359 7.51 15.56 -18.37
C ARG A 359 7.49 17.10 -18.37
N LEU A 360 7.26 17.72 -17.22
CA LEU A 360 7.24 19.18 -17.08
C LEU A 360 8.60 19.83 -17.40
N ARG A 361 9.73 19.21 -17.02
CA ARG A 361 11.08 19.66 -17.44
C ARG A 361 11.27 19.60 -18.97
N LYS A 362 10.77 18.56 -19.64
CA LYS A 362 10.83 18.45 -21.11
C LYS A 362 9.99 19.50 -21.82
N LEU A 363 8.82 19.85 -21.27
CA LEU A 363 7.91 20.85 -21.83
C LEU A 363 8.39 22.29 -21.60
N THR A 364 8.88 22.61 -20.40
CA THR A 364 9.28 23.98 -20.02
C THR A 364 10.75 24.30 -20.27
N GLY A 365 11.61 23.28 -20.45
CA GLY A 365 13.06 23.44 -20.48
C GLY A 365 13.70 23.84 -19.13
N ASN A 366 12.92 24.01 -18.07
CA ASN A 366 13.38 24.64 -16.83
C ASN A 366 13.76 23.58 -15.77
N ALA A 367 15.07 23.42 -15.54
CA ALA A 367 15.63 22.38 -14.67
C ALA A 367 15.26 22.52 -13.17
N ARG A 368 14.65 23.64 -12.77
CA ARG A 368 14.21 23.92 -11.39
C ARG A 368 12.98 23.13 -10.95
N LEU A 369 12.26 22.48 -11.88
CA LEU A 369 11.12 21.62 -11.57
C LEU A 369 11.62 20.24 -11.15
N GLN A 370 11.50 19.91 -9.86
CA GLN A 370 11.96 18.63 -9.29
C GLN A 370 10.88 18.01 -8.41
N ALA A 371 10.80 16.68 -8.37
CA ALA A 371 9.95 15.97 -7.41
C ALA A 371 10.66 15.86 -6.04
N GLN A 372 9.89 15.72 -4.95
CA GLN A 372 10.46 15.56 -3.59
C GLN A 372 11.43 14.38 -3.53
N SER A 373 11.08 13.28 -4.20
CA SER A 373 11.90 12.09 -4.36
C SER A 373 13.29 12.34 -4.98
N GLU A 374 13.46 13.36 -5.82
CA GLU A 374 14.78 13.74 -6.36
C GLU A 374 15.63 14.49 -5.35
N ILE A 375 14.99 15.24 -4.44
CA ILE A 375 15.67 15.99 -3.38
C ILE A 375 16.12 15.02 -2.29
N ASP A 376 15.23 14.13 -1.85
CA ASP A 376 15.53 13.12 -0.83
C ASP A 376 16.65 12.15 -1.26
N GLN A 377 16.83 11.95 -2.58
CA GLN A 377 17.81 11.02 -3.14
C GLN A 377 19.10 11.67 -3.66
N LYS A 378 19.17 13.01 -3.76
CA LYS A 378 20.37 13.74 -4.21
C LYS A 378 21.65 13.40 -3.45
N HIS A 379 21.52 12.99 -2.19
CA HIS A 379 22.62 12.72 -1.27
C HIS A 379 22.87 11.23 -1.00
N LEU A 380 22.08 10.33 -1.62
CA LEU A 380 22.11 8.90 -1.33
C LEU A 380 22.61 8.11 -2.55
N GLN A 381 23.62 7.26 -2.36
CA GLN A 381 24.04 6.34 -3.42
C GLN A 381 23.03 5.20 -3.55
N PRO A 382 22.68 4.73 -4.77
CA PRO A 382 21.72 3.63 -4.96
C PRO A 382 22.09 2.35 -4.22
N ALA A 383 23.38 2.04 -4.10
CA ALA A 383 23.86 0.91 -3.31
C ALA A 383 23.61 1.09 -1.80
N THR A 384 23.81 2.30 -1.27
CA THR A 384 23.51 2.64 0.12
C THR A 384 22.02 2.57 0.40
N ILE A 385 21.17 3.08 -0.51
CA ILE A 385 19.70 2.96 -0.40
C ILE A 385 19.29 1.49 -0.29
N LEU A 386 19.83 0.60 -1.14
CA LEU A 386 19.50 -0.81 -1.12
C LEU A 386 19.99 -1.51 0.16
N VAL A 387 21.23 -1.22 0.60
CA VAL A 387 21.78 -1.77 1.85
C VAL A 387 20.99 -1.30 3.05
N ASP A 388 20.73 0.01 3.19
CA ASP A 388 19.93 0.54 4.28
C ASP A 388 18.51 -0.05 4.27
N ALA A 389 17.87 -0.17 3.11
CA ALA A 389 16.51 -0.71 3.03
C ALA A 389 16.43 -2.23 3.32
N ILE A 390 17.53 -2.98 3.24
CA ILE A 390 17.62 -4.38 3.70
C ILE A 390 18.00 -4.45 5.19
N VAL A 391 18.95 -3.63 5.64
CA VAL A 391 19.50 -3.66 7.00
C VAL A 391 18.55 -3.01 8.01
N LYS A 392 17.89 -1.89 7.66
CA LYS A 392 17.01 -1.14 8.58
C LYS A 392 15.80 -1.95 9.06
N PRO A 393 15.07 -2.73 8.24
CA PRO A 393 14.01 -3.59 8.75
C PRO A 393 14.48 -4.63 9.76
N ILE A 394 15.67 -5.21 9.55
CA ILE A 394 16.29 -6.18 10.48
C ILE A 394 16.74 -5.46 11.76
N GLU A 395 17.39 -4.31 11.64
CA GLU A 395 17.82 -3.46 12.76
C GLU A 395 16.62 -3.03 13.63
N ILE A 396 15.54 -2.56 12.99
CA ILE A 396 14.29 -2.19 13.66
C ILE A 396 13.66 -3.41 14.34
N THR A 397 13.57 -4.55 13.65
CA THR A 397 13.02 -5.79 14.22
C THR A 397 13.78 -6.28 15.45
N VAL A 398 15.10 -6.12 15.50
CA VAL A 398 15.91 -6.56 16.65
C VAL A 398 15.95 -5.53 17.78
N LYS A 399 15.89 -4.23 17.46
CA LYS A 399 15.98 -3.14 18.45
C LYS A 399 14.63 -2.74 19.06
N ASP A 400 13.52 -2.91 18.34
CA ASP A 400 12.18 -2.66 18.86
C ASP A 400 11.57 -3.97 19.40
N PRO A 401 11.41 -4.12 20.73
CA PRO A 401 10.92 -5.36 21.32
C PRO A 401 9.45 -5.64 21.00
N ALA A 402 8.64 -4.63 20.67
CA ALA A 402 7.24 -4.82 20.28
C ALA A 402 7.15 -5.40 18.87
N ILE A 403 7.97 -4.89 17.94
CA ILE A 403 8.08 -5.43 16.58
C ILE A 403 8.66 -6.85 16.61
N LEU A 404 9.68 -7.10 17.44
CA LEU A 404 10.24 -8.44 17.64
C LEU A 404 9.17 -9.43 18.11
N PHE A 405 8.38 -9.06 19.13
CA PHE A 405 7.31 -9.90 19.65
C PHE A 405 6.25 -10.23 18.59
N VAL A 406 5.79 -9.24 17.82
CA VAL A 406 4.80 -9.45 16.75
C VAL A 406 5.36 -10.34 15.64
N ASN A 407 6.62 -10.16 15.26
CA ASN A 407 7.28 -10.98 14.24
C ASN A 407 7.46 -12.43 14.70
N VAL A 408 7.88 -12.67 15.95
CA VAL A 408 8.00 -14.03 16.53
C VAL A 408 6.62 -14.70 16.64
N TYR A 409 5.60 -13.98 17.11
CA TYR A 409 4.23 -14.48 17.20
C TYR A 409 3.67 -14.85 15.83
N THR A 410 3.88 -13.99 14.82
CA THR A 410 3.43 -14.23 13.44
C THR A 410 4.19 -15.40 12.81
N ALA A 411 5.49 -15.55 13.07
CA ALA A 411 6.28 -16.69 12.62
C ALA A 411 5.78 -18.01 13.23
N ILE A 412 5.38 -18.02 14.51
CA ILE A 412 4.77 -19.19 15.16
C ILE A 412 3.42 -19.53 14.50
N ILE A 413 2.56 -18.54 14.25
CA ILE A 413 1.28 -18.77 13.54
C ILE A 413 1.52 -19.35 12.14
N TYR A 414 2.44 -18.78 11.36
CA TYR A 414 2.79 -19.29 10.03
C TYR A 414 3.37 -20.71 10.09
N GLY A 415 4.25 -20.99 11.06
CA GLY A 415 4.80 -22.32 11.28
C GLY A 415 3.72 -23.36 11.55
N ILE A 416 2.82 -23.08 12.51
CA ILE A 416 1.66 -23.94 12.83
C ILE A 416 0.78 -24.14 11.60
N TYR A 417 0.40 -23.05 10.91
CA TYR A 417 -0.48 -23.08 9.75
C TYR A 417 0.08 -23.92 8.60
N TYR A 418 1.38 -23.82 8.31
CA TYR A 418 2.02 -24.65 7.29
C TYR A 418 2.23 -26.11 7.75
N SER A 419 2.55 -26.35 9.02
CA SER A 419 2.63 -27.71 9.57
C SER A 419 1.30 -28.47 9.49
N PHE A 420 0.14 -27.79 9.48
CA PHE A 420 -1.14 -28.47 9.26
C PHE A 420 -1.22 -29.17 7.89
N PHE A 421 -0.60 -28.64 6.83
CA PHE A 421 -0.63 -29.27 5.50
C PHE A 421 0.20 -30.56 5.44
N GLU A 422 1.28 -30.64 6.22
CA GLU A 422 2.14 -31.82 6.38
C GLU A 422 1.50 -32.89 7.27
N VAL A 423 0.78 -32.46 8.33
CA VAL A 423 0.16 -33.36 9.30
C VAL A 423 -1.16 -33.96 8.79
N PHE A 424 -1.90 -33.25 7.93
CA PHE A 424 -3.22 -33.69 7.48
C PHE A 424 -3.20 -35.07 6.77
N PRO A 425 -2.28 -35.37 5.83
CA PRO A 425 -2.18 -36.70 5.21
C PRO A 425 -1.80 -37.83 6.19
N LEU A 426 -1.12 -37.51 7.29
CA LEU A 426 -0.72 -38.50 8.31
C LEU A 426 -1.90 -38.91 9.21
N VAL A 427 -2.84 -37.98 9.45
CA VAL A 427 -4.03 -38.21 10.30
C VAL A 427 -5.24 -38.70 9.48
N SER A 428 -5.33 -38.30 8.22
CA SER A 428 -6.35 -38.74 7.27
C SER A 428 -5.70 -39.35 6.03
N PRO A 429 -5.19 -40.61 6.13
CA PRO A 429 -4.67 -41.34 4.99
C PRO A 429 -5.75 -41.59 3.93
N PRO A 430 -5.37 -41.71 2.64
CA PRO A 430 -6.28 -41.89 1.51
C PRO A 430 -6.99 -43.25 1.47
#